data_AF-A0A9J6D1S9-F1
#
_entry.id   AF-A0A9J6D1S9-F1
#
_cell.length_a   1.000
_cell.length_b   1.000
_cell.length_c   1.000
_cell.angle_alpha   90.00
_cell.angle_beta   90.00
_cell.angle_gamma   90.00
#
_symmetry.space_group_name_H-M   'P 1'
#
loop_
_entity.id
_entity.type
_entity.pdbx_description
1 polymer ?
#
loop_
_entity_poly.entity_id
_entity_poly.type
_entity_poly.pdbx_seq_one_letter_code
_entity_poly.pdbx_strand_id
1 'polypeptide(L)'
;MDIQKDMHMAQHQVIQDVPTRWNSEYAMIERLVELRAPISVELCDLDVDTLSSREWKLMAVAVKVLQPLDQATTELCADRYPTLSQVIPLVHCAQVVLHKHASQGEEAASFARSLLRSLAARSPGLKMANVLANAMLVDPRYKDICYAEDSQKKWAKAALAAAANELMSAQNECSQAPVCPAIEKPQLNLFGVFFFFINL
;
A
#
# COMPACT_ATOMS: atom_id res chain seq x y z
N MET A 1 26.30 -10.34 18.87
CA MET A 1 26.54 -9.10 18.07
C MET A 1 27.81 -9.16 17.23
N ASP A 2 28.76 -10.04 17.56
CA ASP A 2 30.01 -10.14 16.80
C ASP A 2 29.91 -11.01 15.54
N ILE A 3 28.99 -12.00 15.51
CA ILE A 3 28.75 -12.85 14.32
C ILE A 3 28.47 -12.03 13.04
N GLN A 4 27.62 -10.99 13.12
CA GLN A 4 27.33 -10.14 11.95
C GLN A 4 28.57 -9.36 11.48
N LYS A 5 29.46 -8.94 12.40
CA LYS A 5 30.72 -8.27 12.05
C LYS A 5 31.67 -9.24 11.38
N ASP A 6 31.78 -10.45 11.92
CA ASP A 6 32.64 -11.51 11.39
C ASP A 6 32.21 -11.92 9.97
N MET A 7 30.91 -11.86 9.69
CA MET A 7 30.32 -12.08 8.37
C MET A 7 30.37 -10.85 7.44
N HIS A 8 30.96 -9.72 7.87
CA HIS A 8 31.01 -8.46 7.12
C HIS A 8 29.62 -7.94 6.69
N MET A 9 28.60 -8.17 7.52
CA MET A 9 27.22 -7.75 7.29
C MET A 9 26.92 -6.42 7.99
N ALA A 10 25.91 -5.70 7.47
CA ALA A 10 25.34 -4.56 8.19
C ALA A 10 24.76 -5.03 9.53
N GLN A 11 25.01 -4.24 10.58
CA GLN A 11 24.58 -4.60 11.93
C GLN A 11 23.11 -4.22 12.13
N HIS A 12 22.24 -5.21 12.07
CA HIS A 12 20.81 -5.02 12.27
C HIS A 12 20.31 -5.78 13.49
N GLN A 13 19.37 -5.16 14.20
CA GLN A 13 18.59 -5.83 15.25
C GLN A 13 17.42 -6.59 14.63
N VAL A 14 16.98 -7.65 15.28
CA VAL A 14 15.70 -8.29 14.96
C VAL A 14 14.55 -7.30 15.23
N ILE A 15 13.50 -7.39 14.42
CA ILE A 15 12.29 -6.59 14.59
C ILE A 15 11.24 -7.51 15.21
N GLN A 16 10.56 -7.04 16.26
CA GLN A 16 9.40 -7.75 16.80
C GLN A 16 8.14 -7.31 16.08
N ASP A 17 7.25 -8.28 15.82
CA ASP A 17 5.93 -7.99 15.30
C ASP A 17 5.08 -7.23 16.34
N VAL A 18 4.24 -6.33 15.84
CA VAL A 18 3.27 -5.52 16.56
C VAL A 18 1.88 -5.84 15.99
N PRO A 19 1.05 -6.65 16.67
CA PRO A 19 -0.19 -7.20 16.11
C PRO A 19 -1.22 -6.18 15.57
N THR A 20 -1.09 -4.91 15.94
CA THR A 20 -1.99 -3.83 15.51
C THR A 20 -1.56 -3.15 14.21
N ARG A 21 -0.42 -3.53 13.63
CA ARG A 21 0.18 -2.90 12.44
C ARG A 21 0.71 -3.97 11.49
N TRP A 22 -0.04 -4.35 10.49
CA TRP A 22 0.38 -5.42 9.57
C TRP A 22 1.78 -5.20 8.93
N ASN A 23 2.23 -3.95 8.72
CA ASN A 23 3.59 -3.65 8.23
C ASN A 23 4.70 -4.18 9.16
N SER A 24 4.44 -4.34 10.48
CA SER A 24 5.45 -4.90 11.38
C SER A 24 5.68 -6.38 11.13
N GLU A 25 4.65 -7.12 10.72
CA GLU A 25 4.80 -8.54 10.39
C GLU A 25 5.66 -8.68 9.13
N TYR A 26 5.40 -7.88 8.10
CA TYR A 26 6.25 -7.82 6.90
C TYR A 26 7.70 -7.46 7.25
N ALA A 27 7.91 -6.37 8.01
CA ALA A 27 9.24 -5.91 8.38
C ALA A 27 10.00 -6.93 9.24
N MET A 28 9.31 -7.63 10.14
CA MET A 28 9.88 -8.73 10.93
C MET A 28 10.36 -9.86 10.01
N ILE A 29 9.51 -10.35 9.11
CA ILE A 29 9.84 -11.47 8.22
C ILE A 29 10.98 -11.07 7.27
N GLU A 30 10.95 -9.86 6.70
CA GLU A 30 12.02 -9.34 5.84
C GLU A 30 13.36 -9.30 6.58
N ARG A 31 13.38 -8.73 7.79
CA ARG A 31 14.57 -8.67 8.64
C ARG A 31 15.07 -10.06 9.03
N LEU A 32 14.15 -10.98 9.33
CA LEU A 32 14.52 -12.34 9.73
C LEU A 32 15.17 -13.10 8.55
N VAL A 33 14.65 -12.94 7.33
CA VAL A 33 15.24 -13.51 6.11
C VAL A 33 16.62 -12.91 5.83
N GLU A 34 16.79 -11.60 6.00
CA GLU A 34 18.09 -10.91 5.86
C GLU A 34 19.12 -11.46 6.86
N LEU A 35 18.71 -11.69 8.11
CA LEU A 35 19.56 -12.17 9.18
C LEU A 35 19.63 -13.70 9.28
N ARG A 36 19.19 -14.44 8.26
CA ARG A 36 19.17 -15.92 8.28
C ARG A 36 20.51 -16.52 8.71
N ALA A 37 21.60 -16.13 8.05
CA ALA A 37 22.92 -16.70 8.31
C ALA A 37 23.41 -16.45 9.76
N PRO A 38 23.47 -15.20 10.26
CA PRO A 38 23.91 -14.95 11.63
C PRO A 38 22.98 -15.55 12.69
N ILE A 39 21.66 -15.56 12.45
CA ILE A 39 20.69 -16.17 13.38
C ILE A 39 20.86 -17.68 13.43
N SER A 40 21.04 -18.34 12.28
CA SER A 40 21.27 -19.79 12.26
C SER A 40 22.53 -20.21 13.01
N VAL A 41 23.61 -19.41 12.96
CA VAL A 41 24.84 -19.69 13.74
C VAL A 41 24.58 -19.49 15.22
N GLU A 42 24.00 -18.35 15.62
CA GLU A 42 23.72 -18.06 17.03
C GLU A 42 22.77 -19.10 17.66
N LEU A 43 21.72 -19.54 16.94
CA LEU A 43 20.81 -20.57 17.43
C LEU A 43 21.49 -21.94 17.55
N CYS A 44 22.43 -22.25 16.66
CA CYS A 44 23.24 -23.46 16.75
C CYS A 44 24.14 -23.45 18.00
N ASP A 45 24.74 -22.30 18.32
CA ASP A 45 25.57 -22.13 19.52
C ASP A 45 24.75 -22.23 20.82
N LEU A 46 23.46 -21.86 20.76
CA LEU A 46 22.53 -21.91 21.89
C LEU A 46 21.78 -23.24 22.04
N ASP A 47 22.02 -24.22 21.16
CA ASP A 47 21.29 -25.51 21.11
C ASP A 47 19.76 -25.32 21.04
N VAL A 48 19.32 -24.33 20.27
CA VAL A 48 17.90 -24.04 20.02
C VAL A 48 17.51 -24.46 18.61
N ASP A 49 16.37 -25.14 18.48
CA ASP A 49 15.83 -25.53 17.19
C ASP A 49 15.65 -24.31 16.26
N THR A 50 16.23 -24.41 15.06
CA THR A 50 16.10 -23.41 13.99
C THR A 50 14.99 -23.78 13.02
N LEU A 51 14.48 -22.76 12.31
CA LEU A 51 13.62 -22.96 11.15
C LEU A 51 14.28 -23.87 10.11
N SER A 52 13.49 -24.75 9.52
CA SER A 52 13.87 -25.63 8.43
C SER A 52 14.18 -24.84 7.15
N SER A 53 14.94 -25.48 6.24
CA SER A 53 15.23 -24.88 4.93
C SER A 53 13.95 -24.55 4.14
N ARG A 54 12.87 -25.31 4.34
CA ARG A 54 11.57 -25.06 3.71
C ARG A 54 10.91 -23.80 4.27
N GLU A 55 10.90 -23.63 5.59
CA GLU A 55 10.32 -22.45 6.24
C GLU A 55 11.05 -21.17 5.84
N TRP A 56 12.38 -21.18 5.82
CA TRP A 56 13.18 -20.07 5.30
C TRP A 56 12.83 -19.70 3.86
N LYS A 57 12.62 -20.71 3.01
CA LYS A 57 12.22 -20.50 1.61
C LYS A 57 10.82 -19.91 1.52
N LEU A 58 9.86 -20.38 2.33
CA LEU A 58 8.50 -19.85 2.37
C LEU A 58 8.47 -18.40 2.84
N MET A 59 9.25 -18.05 3.86
CA MET A 59 9.41 -16.66 4.31
C MET A 59 9.98 -15.76 3.21
N ALA A 60 11.02 -16.20 2.51
CA ALA A 60 11.59 -15.44 1.39
C ALA A 60 10.60 -15.27 0.24
N VAL A 61 9.71 -16.24 0.01
CA VAL A 61 8.59 -16.12 -0.94
C VAL A 61 7.55 -15.11 -0.43
N ALA A 62 7.18 -15.17 0.85
CA ALA A 62 6.21 -14.27 1.45
C ALA A 62 6.67 -12.81 1.37
N VAL A 63 7.93 -12.52 1.69
CA VAL A 63 8.53 -11.17 1.56
C VAL A 63 8.35 -10.65 0.13
N LYS A 64 8.73 -11.42 -0.89
CA LYS A 64 8.60 -10.99 -2.29
C LYS A 64 7.17 -10.70 -2.70
N VAL A 65 6.23 -11.53 -2.25
CA VAL A 65 4.81 -11.41 -2.60
C VAL A 65 4.13 -10.24 -1.85
N LEU A 66 4.53 -9.97 -0.61
CA LEU A 66 3.95 -8.90 0.22
C LEU A 66 4.58 -7.53 -0.03
N GLN A 67 5.83 -7.47 -0.49
CA GLN A 67 6.55 -6.23 -0.79
C GLN A 67 5.73 -5.16 -1.55
N PRO A 68 5.01 -5.47 -2.65
CA PRO A 68 4.22 -4.45 -3.35
C PRO A 68 3.09 -3.84 -2.50
N LEU A 69 2.55 -4.58 -1.53
CA LEU A 69 1.54 -4.06 -0.61
C LEU A 69 2.19 -3.15 0.43
N ASP A 70 3.34 -3.55 0.98
CA ASP A 70 4.05 -2.75 2.00
C ASP A 70 4.50 -1.40 1.41
N GLN A 71 5.05 -1.42 0.19
CA GLN A 71 5.42 -0.20 -0.54
C GLN A 71 4.20 0.71 -0.78
N ALA A 72 3.09 0.15 -1.25
CA ALA A 72 1.88 0.91 -1.51
C ALA A 72 1.32 1.54 -0.23
N THR A 73 1.29 0.81 0.88
CA THR A 73 0.78 1.33 2.15
C THR A 73 1.72 2.35 2.77
N THR A 74 3.02 2.13 2.74
CA THR A 74 4.01 3.11 3.23
C THR A 74 3.86 4.44 2.50
N GLU A 75 3.69 4.42 1.17
CA GLU A 75 3.49 5.62 0.36
C GLU A 75 2.13 6.29 0.65
N LEU A 76 1.05 5.52 0.83
CA LEU A 76 -0.29 6.04 1.10
C LEU A 76 -0.48 6.57 2.53
N CYS A 77 0.32 6.07 3.48
CA CYS A 77 0.34 6.53 4.86
C CYS A 77 1.24 7.75 5.08
N ALA A 78 1.90 8.27 4.03
CA ALA A 78 2.67 9.50 4.12
C ALA A 78 1.76 10.71 4.44
N ASP A 79 2.23 11.58 5.34
CA ASP A 79 1.50 12.77 5.79
C ASP A 79 2.05 14.09 5.18
N ARG A 80 3.22 14.03 4.54
CA ARG A 80 3.90 15.20 3.98
C ARG A 80 3.31 15.70 2.66
N TYR A 81 2.44 14.92 2.02
CA TYR A 81 1.84 15.26 0.73
C TYR A 81 0.48 14.59 0.54
N PRO A 82 -0.38 15.12 -0.36
CA PRO A 82 -1.63 14.47 -0.70
C PRO A 82 -1.38 13.08 -1.33
N THR A 83 -2.01 12.05 -0.75
CA THR A 83 -1.90 10.66 -1.21
C THR A 83 -3.10 10.18 -2.02
N LEU A 84 -4.19 10.96 -2.05
CA LEU A 84 -5.46 10.56 -2.69
C LEU A 84 -5.30 10.27 -4.20
N SER A 85 -4.48 11.04 -4.90
CA SER A 85 -4.19 10.84 -6.33
C SER A 85 -3.38 9.56 -6.62
N GLN A 86 -2.73 9.01 -5.59
CA GLN A 86 -1.83 7.86 -5.69
C GLN A 86 -2.54 6.52 -5.43
N VAL A 87 -3.73 6.55 -4.83
CA VAL A 87 -4.47 5.33 -4.43
C VAL A 87 -4.69 4.39 -5.61
N ILE A 88 -5.27 4.89 -6.72
CA ILE A 88 -5.51 4.06 -7.91
C ILE A 88 -4.19 3.56 -8.53
N PRO A 89 -3.17 4.43 -8.78
CA PRO A 89 -1.87 4.00 -9.28
C PRO A 89 -1.17 2.93 -8.45
N LEU A 90 -1.10 3.10 -7.13
CA LEU A 90 -0.37 2.19 -6.25
C LEU A 90 -1.07 0.84 -6.12
N VAL A 91 -2.41 0.83 -5.98
CA VAL A 91 -3.17 -0.42 -5.98
C VAL A 91 -3.05 -1.14 -7.33
N HIS A 92 -3.10 -0.40 -8.44
CA HIS A 92 -2.92 -1.00 -9.76
C HIS A 92 -1.52 -1.60 -9.94
N CYS A 93 -0.47 -0.88 -9.50
CA CYS A 93 0.90 -1.37 -9.54
C CYS A 93 1.07 -2.65 -8.69
N ALA A 94 0.52 -2.66 -7.47
CA ALA A 94 0.55 -3.84 -6.62
C ALA A 94 -0.16 -5.04 -7.26
N GLN A 95 -1.32 -4.83 -7.90
CA GLN A 95 -2.01 -5.87 -8.66
C GLN A 95 -1.15 -6.43 -9.81
N VAL A 96 -0.48 -5.57 -10.57
CA VAL A 96 0.41 -6.01 -11.67
C VAL A 96 1.55 -6.89 -11.15
N VAL A 97 2.20 -6.50 -10.05
CA VAL A 97 3.27 -7.30 -9.43
C VAL A 97 2.74 -8.62 -8.89
N LEU A 98 1.60 -8.61 -8.21
CA LEU A 98 0.97 -9.83 -7.71
C LEU A 98 0.53 -10.77 -8.84
N HIS A 99 0.04 -10.25 -9.97
CA HIS A 99 -0.28 -11.06 -11.15
C HIS A 99 0.97 -11.74 -11.73
N LYS A 100 2.11 -11.05 -11.73
CA LYS A 100 3.39 -11.65 -12.12
C LYS A 100 3.75 -12.80 -11.19
N HIS A 101 3.63 -12.63 -9.86
CA HIS A 101 3.86 -13.72 -8.91
C HIS A 101 2.85 -14.87 -9.05
N ALA A 102 1.59 -14.57 -9.36
CA ALA A 102 0.55 -15.56 -9.62
C ALA A 102 0.85 -16.45 -10.85
N SER A 103 1.67 -15.96 -11.78
CA SER A 103 2.12 -16.69 -12.97
C SER A 103 3.43 -17.47 -12.77
N GLN A 104 4.06 -17.38 -11.60
CA GLN A 104 5.40 -17.93 -11.33
C GLN A 104 5.38 -18.96 -10.17
N GLY A 105 5.77 -20.21 -10.45
CA GLY A 105 5.95 -21.28 -9.44
C GLY A 105 4.66 -21.74 -8.74
N GLU A 106 4.73 -22.77 -7.89
CA GLU A 106 3.54 -23.26 -7.14
C GLU A 106 3.31 -22.48 -5.85
N GLU A 107 4.35 -22.30 -5.02
CA GLU A 107 4.24 -21.76 -3.66
C GLU A 107 3.93 -20.24 -3.65
N ALA A 108 4.60 -19.46 -4.50
CA ALA A 108 4.33 -18.01 -4.63
C ALA A 108 2.97 -17.74 -5.28
N ALA A 109 2.57 -18.58 -6.24
CA ALA A 109 1.36 -18.35 -7.02
C ALA A 109 0.07 -18.55 -6.21
N SER A 110 0.03 -19.54 -5.30
CA SER A 110 -1.15 -19.72 -4.44
C SER A 110 -1.35 -18.51 -3.53
N PHE A 111 -0.28 -18.03 -2.89
CA PHE A 111 -0.32 -16.88 -2.01
C PHE A 111 -0.68 -15.58 -2.75
N ALA A 112 -0.02 -15.29 -3.87
CA ALA A 112 -0.33 -14.11 -4.68
C ALA A 112 -1.78 -14.10 -5.19
N ARG A 113 -2.32 -15.26 -5.60
CA ARG A 113 -3.74 -15.38 -6.00
C ARG A 113 -4.69 -15.12 -4.85
N SER A 114 -4.36 -15.58 -3.64
CA SER A 114 -5.15 -15.29 -2.44
C SER A 114 -5.14 -13.79 -2.14
N LEU A 115 -3.99 -13.12 -2.19
CA LEU A 115 -3.88 -11.68 -1.99
C LEU A 115 -4.64 -10.88 -3.06
N LEU A 116 -4.55 -11.27 -4.34
CA LEU A 116 -5.32 -10.65 -5.41
C LEU A 116 -6.83 -10.73 -5.16
N ARG A 117 -7.33 -11.88 -4.71
CA ARG A 117 -8.75 -12.04 -4.34
C ARG A 117 -9.14 -11.14 -3.17
N SER A 118 -8.34 -11.12 -2.10
CA SER A 118 -8.58 -10.26 -0.94
C SER A 118 -8.56 -8.78 -1.32
N LEU A 119 -7.60 -8.36 -2.15
CA LEU A 119 -7.50 -6.99 -2.62
C LEU A 119 -8.72 -6.60 -3.47
N ALA A 120 -9.13 -7.45 -4.41
CA ALA A 120 -10.31 -7.22 -5.24
C ALA A 120 -11.61 -7.14 -4.39
N ALA A 121 -11.76 -7.99 -3.38
CA ALA A 121 -12.92 -8.01 -2.50
C ALA A 121 -13.01 -6.75 -1.62
N ARG A 122 -11.86 -6.19 -1.19
CA ARG A 122 -11.80 -5.00 -0.34
C ARG A 122 -11.89 -3.68 -1.12
N SER A 123 -11.55 -3.69 -2.40
CA SER A 123 -11.56 -2.48 -3.23
C SER A 123 -12.49 -2.59 -4.45
N PRO A 124 -13.78 -2.94 -4.25
CA PRO A 124 -14.72 -3.04 -5.36
C PRO A 124 -14.91 -1.67 -6.01
N GLY A 125 -14.81 -1.62 -7.34
CA GLY A 125 -15.05 -0.38 -8.08
C GLY A 125 -14.06 0.75 -7.78
N LEU A 126 -12.88 0.47 -7.18
CA LEU A 126 -11.89 1.49 -6.81
C LEU A 126 -11.59 2.49 -7.94
N LYS A 127 -11.38 1.97 -9.15
CA LYS A 127 -11.09 2.78 -10.34
C LYS A 127 -12.24 3.68 -10.78
N MET A 128 -13.47 3.36 -10.37
CA MET A 128 -14.71 4.05 -10.74
C MET A 128 -15.23 4.96 -9.61
N ALA A 129 -14.53 5.06 -8.48
CA ALA A 129 -14.87 6.01 -7.43
C ALA A 129 -14.53 7.43 -7.89
N ASN A 130 -15.53 8.29 -8.09
CA ASN A 130 -15.37 9.65 -8.62
C ASN A 130 -14.26 10.45 -7.91
N VAL A 131 -14.23 10.40 -6.58
CA VAL A 131 -13.24 11.14 -5.77
C VAL A 131 -11.81 10.69 -6.10
N LEU A 132 -11.56 9.37 -6.15
CA LEU A 132 -10.24 8.81 -6.43
C LEU A 132 -9.85 9.02 -7.90
N ALA A 133 -10.79 8.82 -8.83
CA ALA A 133 -10.59 9.03 -10.25
C ALA A 133 -10.25 10.49 -10.55
N ASN A 134 -11.01 11.44 -10.00
CA ASN A 134 -10.77 12.87 -10.18
C ASN A 134 -9.43 13.29 -9.56
N ALA A 135 -9.12 12.82 -8.35
CA ALA A 135 -7.83 13.10 -7.71
C ALA A 135 -6.65 12.62 -8.56
N MET A 136 -6.72 11.41 -9.11
CA MET A 136 -5.70 10.86 -10.00
C MET A 136 -5.58 11.65 -11.31
N LEU A 137 -6.70 12.01 -11.95
CA LEU A 137 -6.71 12.70 -13.24
C LEU A 137 -6.13 14.11 -13.18
N VAL A 138 -6.41 14.84 -12.09
CA VAL A 138 -5.91 16.21 -11.88
C VAL A 138 -4.42 16.22 -11.56
N ASP A 139 -3.88 15.10 -11.05
CA ASP A 139 -2.45 14.95 -10.79
C ASP A 139 -1.67 14.67 -12.10
N PRO A 140 -0.80 15.59 -12.55
CA PRO A 140 -0.06 15.43 -13.81
C PRO A 140 0.85 14.20 -13.86
N ARG A 141 1.20 13.63 -12.70
CA ARG A 141 2.06 12.44 -12.59
C ARG A 141 1.33 11.18 -13.05
N TYR A 142 0.01 11.12 -12.89
CA TYR A 142 -0.77 9.90 -13.13
C TYR A 142 -1.77 10.06 -14.27
N LYS A 143 -2.52 11.17 -14.32
CA LYS A 143 -3.53 11.42 -15.36
C LYS A 143 -4.46 10.21 -15.55
N ASP A 144 -4.48 9.60 -16.72
CA ASP A 144 -5.29 8.43 -17.07
C ASP A 144 -4.47 7.12 -17.21
N ILE A 145 -3.26 7.04 -16.63
CA ILE A 145 -2.32 5.91 -16.78
C ILE A 145 -2.90 4.55 -16.38
N CYS A 146 -3.83 4.53 -15.42
CA CYS A 146 -4.43 3.28 -14.92
C CYS A 146 -5.67 2.83 -15.69
N TYR A 147 -6.09 3.56 -16.72
CA TYR A 147 -7.21 3.22 -17.59
C TYR A 147 -6.68 2.67 -18.91
N ALA A 148 -6.88 1.37 -19.12
CA ALA A 148 -6.44 0.70 -20.34
C ALA A 148 -7.44 0.94 -21.49
N GLU A 149 -8.73 0.94 -21.17
CA GLU A 149 -9.80 1.04 -22.16
C GLU A 149 -10.22 2.48 -22.41
N ASP A 150 -10.53 2.81 -23.67
CA ASP A 150 -11.02 4.14 -24.04
C ASP A 150 -12.37 4.48 -23.39
N SER A 151 -13.20 3.46 -23.12
CA SER A 151 -14.46 3.58 -22.37
C SER A 151 -14.20 4.19 -20.98
N GLN A 152 -13.21 3.66 -20.26
CA GLN A 152 -12.81 4.10 -18.93
C GLN A 152 -12.25 5.53 -18.96
N LYS A 153 -11.37 5.84 -19.93
CA LYS A 153 -10.82 7.18 -20.11
C LYS A 153 -11.90 8.22 -20.40
N LYS A 154 -12.86 7.88 -21.25
CA LYS A 154 -14.01 8.75 -21.57
C LYS A 154 -14.88 9.00 -20.35
N TRP A 155 -15.25 7.94 -19.62
CA TRP A 155 -16.00 8.06 -18.37
C TRP A 155 -15.27 8.95 -17.36
N ALA A 156 -13.97 8.72 -17.14
CA ALA A 156 -13.17 9.42 -16.14
C ALA A 156 -13.08 10.92 -16.46
N LYS A 157 -12.85 11.28 -17.74
CA LYS A 157 -12.83 12.67 -18.20
C LYS A 157 -14.21 13.34 -18.07
N ALA A 158 -15.28 12.62 -18.37
CA ALA A 158 -16.65 13.13 -18.20
C ALA A 158 -16.98 13.38 -16.73
N ALA A 159 -16.59 12.47 -15.82
CA ALA A 159 -16.77 12.62 -14.38
C ALA A 159 -16.00 13.83 -13.84
N LEU A 160 -14.78 14.06 -14.32
CA LEU A 160 -13.99 15.23 -13.94
C LEU A 160 -14.62 16.53 -14.44
N ALA A 161 -15.10 16.56 -15.69
CA ALA A 161 -15.77 17.74 -16.24
C ALA A 161 -17.06 18.08 -15.49
N ALA A 162 -17.85 17.07 -15.11
CA ALA A 162 -19.04 17.26 -14.27
C ALA A 162 -18.69 17.86 -12.91
N ALA A 163 -17.68 17.31 -12.23
CA ALA A 163 -17.23 17.85 -10.94
C ALA A 163 -16.70 19.28 -11.05
N ALA A 164 -16.00 19.63 -12.13
CA ALA A 164 -15.55 21.00 -12.37
C ALA A 164 -16.73 21.97 -12.54
N ASN A 165 -17.77 21.57 -13.30
CA ASN A 165 -18.97 22.38 -13.50
C ASN A 165 -19.73 22.60 -12.18
N GLU A 166 -19.88 21.56 -11.35
CA GLU A 166 -20.52 21.66 -10.03
C GLU A 166 -19.78 22.63 -9.10
N LEU A 167 -18.44 22.61 -9.11
CA LEU A 167 -17.63 23.55 -8.34
C LEU A 167 -17.80 24.99 -8.83
N MET A 168 -17.87 25.20 -10.14
CA MET A 168 -18.11 26.52 -10.73
C MET A 168 -19.50 27.07 -10.39
N SER A 169 -20.55 26.24 -10.42
CA SER A 169 -21.89 26.66 -10.02
C SER A 169 -21.96 27.00 -8.53
N ALA A 170 -21.34 26.18 -7.67
CA ALA A 170 -21.29 26.43 -6.23
C ALA A 170 -20.54 27.73 -5.87
N GLN A 171 -19.48 28.06 -6.61
CA GLN A 171 -18.75 29.33 -6.43
C GLN A 171 -19.58 30.55 -6.82
N ASN A 172 -20.38 30.44 -7.88
CA ASN A 172 -21.29 31.52 -8.30
C ASN A 172 -22.39 31.78 -7.27
N GLU A 173 -22.92 30.73 -6.63
CA GLU A 173 -23.92 30.86 -5.55
C GLU A 173 -23.32 31.43 -4.26
N CYS A 174 -22.12 30.97 -3.87
CA CYS A 174 -21.41 31.47 -2.67
C CYS A 174 -21.03 32.96 -2.80
N SER A 175 -20.69 33.42 -4.02
CA SER A 175 -20.38 34.83 -4.30
C SER A 175 -21.59 35.75 -4.24
N GLN A 176 -22.81 35.20 -4.23
CA GLN A 176 -24.07 35.96 -4.13
C GLN A 176 -24.71 35.93 -2.73
N ALA A 177 -24.17 35.15 -1.79
CA ALA A 177 -24.65 35.10 -0.41
C ALA A 177 -24.04 36.23 0.46
N PRO A 178 -24.78 36.78 1.44
CA PRO A 178 -24.21 37.73 2.39
C PRO A 178 -23.07 37.06 3.17
N VAL A 179 -21.96 37.78 3.35
CA VAL A 179 -20.74 37.31 4.03
C VAL A 179 -21.12 36.69 5.39
N CYS A 180 -21.02 35.36 5.49
CA CYS A 180 -21.16 34.68 6.78
C CYS A 180 -19.97 35.04 7.67
N PRO A 181 -20.19 35.32 8.97
CA PRO A 181 -19.10 35.54 9.91
C PRO A 181 -18.20 34.31 9.98
N ALA A 182 -16.90 34.55 10.16
CA ALA A 182 -15.85 33.54 10.13
C ALA A 182 -16.20 32.34 11.04
N ILE A 183 -16.38 31.18 10.43
CA ILE A 183 -16.47 29.90 11.13
C ILE A 183 -15.06 29.56 11.62
N GLU A 184 -14.88 29.52 12.94
CA GLU A 184 -13.66 28.99 13.56
C GLU A 184 -13.38 27.60 12.99
N LYS A 185 -12.13 27.38 12.56
CA LYS A 185 -11.66 26.12 11.97
C LYS A 185 -12.06 24.96 12.88
N PRO A 186 -12.93 24.03 12.43
CA PRO A 186 -13.10 22.80 13.16
C PRO A 186 -11.77 22.05 13.06
N GLN A 187 -11.20 21.68 14.20
CA GLN A 187 -10.14 20.68 14.21
C GLN A 187 -10.76 19.39 13.70
N LEU A 188 -10.47 19.03 12.45
CA LEU A 188 -10.76 17.70 11.94
C LEU A 188 -9.93 16.71 12.78
N ASN A 189 -10.59 16.07 13.74
CA ASN A 189 -10.05 14.88 14.37
C ASN A 189 -9.99 13.78 13.30
N LEU A 190 -8.79 13.60 12.76
CA LEU A 190 -8.40 12.68 11.69
C LEU A 190 -8.44 11.19 12.12
N PHE A 191 -9.34 10.81 13.03
CA PHE A 191 -9.43 9.45 13.55
C PHE A 191 -10.29 8.51 12.66
N GLY A 192 -11.02 9.06 11.68
CA GLY A 192 -11.96 8.30 10.84
C GLY A 192 -11.44 7.83 9.46
N VAL A 193 -10.33 8.37 8.96
CA VAL A 193 -9.76 7.98 7.65
C VAL A 193 -8.71 6.87 7.78
N PHE A 194 -8.28 6.60 9.02
CA PHE A 194 -7.24 5.63 9.33
C PHE A 194 -7.70 4.16 9.16
N PHE A 195 -9.00 3.90 9.08
CA PHE A 195 -9.54 2.53 9.05
C PHE A 195 -9.54 1.85 7.68
N PHE A 196 -9.26 2.58 6.58
CA PHE A 196 -9.25 1.95 5.25
C PHE A 196 -7.97 1.12 4.97
N PHE A 197 -6.91 1.31 5.77
CA PHE A 197 -5.62 0.63 5.60
C PHE A 197 -5.15 -0.21 6.80
N ILE A 198 -5.78 -0.08 7.98
CA ILE A 198 -5.41 -0.89 9.17
C ILE A 198 -5.77 -2.38 9.01
N ASN A 199 -6.78 -2.73 8.20
CA ASN A 199 -7.18 -4.13 7.98
C ASN A 199 -6.83 -4.62 6.57
N LEU A 200 -5.62 -4.30 6.08
CA LEU A 200 -5.01 -5.01 4.95
C LEU A 200 -4.67 -6.45 5.34
#